data_AF-A0A967CZB0-F1
#
_entry.id   AF-A0A967CZB0-F1
#
_cell.length_a   1.000
_cell.length_b   1.000
_cell.length_c   1.000
_cell.angle_alpha   90.00
_cell.angle_beta   90.00
_cell.angle_gamma   90.00
#
_symmetry.space_group_name_H-M   'P 1'
#
loop_
_entity.id
_entity.type
_entity.pdbx_description
1 polymer ?
#
loop_
_entity_poly.entity_id
_entity_poly.type
_entity_poly.pdbx_seq_one_letter_code
_entity_poly.pdbx_strand_id
1 'polypeptide(L)'
;MDTDRIENIMILGVNTFGWSHMVQGFDVPDQRPYLKLTAPSGQIWEYGDVDMENAVIGSAVSFAQVVTQTRNVADTDLQMTGDVAQRWMETAQCFAGGKEPPPNQGARYVQQG
;
A
#
# COMPACT_ATOMS: atom_id res chain seq x y z
N MET A 1 6.41 16.98 11.45
CA MET A 1 7.47 16.47 10.57
C MET A 1 7.46 14.97 10.71
N ASP A 2 6.84 14.29 9.76
CA ASP A 2 6.89 12.84 9.67
C ASP A 2 8.35 12.42 9.50
N THR A 3 8.78 11.45 10.30
CA THR A 3 10.14 10.90 10.25
C THR A 3 10.07 9.53 9.57
N ASP A 4 11.20 9.03 9.08
CA ASP A 4 11.30 7.72 8.39
C ASP A 4 10.89 6.51 9.27
N ARG A 5 10.41 6.73 10.49
CA ARG A 5 9.79 5.73 11.38
C ARG A 5 8.62 4.96 10.76
N ILE A 6 8.06 5.44 9.65
CA ILE A 6 7.01 4.74 8.91
C ILE A 6 7.49 3.47 8.20
N GLU A 7 8.81 3.27 8.09
CA GLU A 7 9.42 2.08 7.51
C GLU A 7 8.90 0.77 8.13
N ASN A 8 8.62 0.74 9.44
CA ASN A 8 8.06 -0.46 10.08
C ASN A 8 6.66 -0.83 9.54
N ILE A 9 5.83 0.19 9.25
CA ILE A 9 4.49 -0.02 8.69
C ILE A 9 4.61 -0.44 7.23
N MET A 10 5.56 0.15 6.50
CA MET A 10 5.90 -0.25 5.14
C MET A 10 6.24 -1.75 5.04
N ILE A 11 7.19 -2.20 5.86
CA ILE A 11 7.64 -3.59 5.92
C ILE A 11 6.48 -4.51 6.29
N LEU A 12 5.63 -4.09 7.24
CA LEU A 12 4.43 -4.86 7.60
C LEU A 12 3.51 -5.04 6.39
N GLY A 13 3.19 -3.95 5.67
CA GLY A 13 2.37 -3.99 4.46
C GLY A 13 2.91 -4.98 3.42
N VAL A 14 4.22 -4.91 3.14
CA VAL A 14 4.92 -5.80 2.20
C VAL A 14 4.86 -7.27 2.65
N ASN A 15 5.06 -7.54 3.93
CA ASN A 15 5.01 -8.90 4.49
C ASN A 15 3.58 -9.46 4.50
N THR A 16 2.57 -8.60 4.56
CA THR A 16 1.15 -9.01 4.54
C THR A 16 0.57 -9.18 3.14
N PHE A 17 1.32 -8.97 2.05
CA PHE A 17 0.81 -9.09 0.67
C PHE A 17 0.00 -10.38 0.42
N GLY A 18 0.59 -11.54 0.73
CA GLY A 18 -0.06 -12.83 0.51
C GLY A 18 -1.24 -13.03 1.46
N TRP A 19 -1.11 -12.55 2.71
CA TRP A 19 -2.20 -12.58 3.69
C TRP A 19 -3.41 -11.75 3.23
N SER A 20 -3.19 -10.54 2.72
CA SER A 20 -4.27 -9.69 2.20
C SER A 20 -5.02 -10.37 1.06
N HIS A 21 -4.33 -11.05 0.15
CA HIS A 21 -4.98 -11.83 -0.93
C HIS A 21 -5.81 -12.99 -0.37
N MET A 22 -5.26 -13.77 0.56
CA MET A 22 -5.96 -14.89 1.18
C MET A 22 -7.23 -14.44 1.93
N VAL A 23 -7.16 -13.38 2.73
CA VAL A 23 -8.32 -12.84 3.46
C VAL A 23 -9.40 -12.34 2.52
N GLN A 24 -9.01 -11.83 1.36
CA GLN A 24 -9.94 -11.34 0.34
C GLN A 24 -10.50 -12.46 -0.56
N GLY A 25 -10.03 -13.70 -0.39
CA GLY A 25 -10.44 -14.86 -1.18
C GLY A 25 -9.85 -14.89 -2.59
N PHE A 26 -8.71 -14.21 -2.81
CA PHE A 26 -7.98 -14.23 -4.07
C PHE A 26 -6.84 -15.25 -4.05
N ASP A 27 -6.50 -15.78 -5.23
CA ASP A 27 -5.24 -16.49 -5.42
C ASP A 27 -4.07 -15.55 -5.12
N VAL A 28 -3.06 -16.06 -4.41
CA VAL A 28 -1.85 -15.30 -4.08
C VAL A 28 -0.94 -15.33 -5.30
N PRO A 29 -0.60 -14.17 -5.90
CA PRO A 29 0.32 -14.13 -7.03
C PRO A 29 1.72 -14.60 -6.62
N ASP A 30 2.38 -15.33 -7.52
CA ASP A 30 3.74 -15.84 -7.30
C ASP A 30 4.78 -14.72 -7.17
N GLN A 31 4.55 -13.62 -7.89
CA GLN A 31 5.40 -12.44 -7.87
C GLN A 31 4.68 -11.26 -7.23
N ARG A 32 5.36 -10.64 -6.26
CA ARG A 32 4.92 -9.39 -5.65
C ARG A 32 5.21 -8.22 -6.60
N PRO A 33 4.35 -7.18 -6.62
CA PRO A 33 4.66 -5.96 -7.32
C PRO A 33 5.96 -5.33 -6.84
N TYR A 34 6.73 -4.77 -7.77
CA TYR A 34 7.85 -3.90 -7.46
C TYR A 34 7.33 -2.66 -6.71
N LEU A 35 8.03 -2.26 -5.66
CA LEU A 35 7.63 -1.14 -4.83
C LEU A 35 8.71 -0.08 -4.83
N LYS A 36 8.37 1.14 -5.25
CA LYS A 36 9.28 2.29 -5.23
C LYS A 36 8.64 3.46 -4.51
N LEU A 37 9.12 3.74 -3.30
CA LEU A 37 8.47 4.71 -2.43
C LEU A 37 9.41 5.81 -1.98
N THR A 38 8.88 7.02 -1.91
CA THR A 38 9.58 8.19 -1.38
C THR A 38 9.28 8.32 0.11
N ALA A 39 10.31 8.18 0.93
CA ALA A 39 10.25 8.38 2.37
C ALA A 39 9.95 9.85 2.72
N PRO A 40 9.47 10.17 3.93
CA PRO A 40 9.34 11.55 4.40
C PRO A 40 10.63 12.37 4.30
N SER A 41 11.79 11.74 4.46
CA SER A 41 13.11 12.37 4.25
C SER A 41 13.46 12.67 2.78
N GLY A 42 12.68 12.16 1.82
CA GLY A 42 12.97 12.19 0.40
C GLY A 42 13.84 11.01 -0.10
N GLN A 43 14.29 10.13 0.81
CA GLN A 43 14.99 8.90 0.42
C GLN A 43 14.06 7.99 -0.40
N ILE A 44 14.59 7.36 -1.44
CA ILE A 44 13.86 6.35 -2.22
C ILE A 44 14.09 4.98 -1.59
N TRP A 45 13.00 4.25 -1.37
CA TRP A 45 12.98 2.86 -0.90
C TRP A 45 12.44 1.98 -2.01
N GLU A 46 13.18 0.91 -2.30
CA GLU A 46 12.85 -0.04 -3.36
C GLU A 46 12.72 -1.44 -2.75
N TYR A 47 11.64 -2.16 -3.07
CA TYR A 47 11.42 -3.52 -2.62
C TYR A 47 10.92 -4.42 -3.75
N GLY A 48 11.40 -5.67 -3.75
CA GLY A 48 11.11 -6.64 -4.80
C GLY A 48 12.04 -6.50 -6.00
N ASP A 49 11.87 -7.41 -6.96
CA ASP A 49 12.57 -7.33 -8.25
C ASP A 49 11.99 -6.19 -9.08
N VAL A 50 12.84 -5.51 -9.86
CA VAL A 50 12.39 -4.39 -10.69
C VAL A 50 11.50 -4.90 -11.81
N ASP A 51 10.23 -4.51 -11.75
CA ASP A 51 9.22 -4.78 -12.76
C ASP A 51 8.27 -3.57 -12.84
N MET A 52 8.44 -2.74 -13.87
CA MET A 52 7.62 -1.54 -14.06
C MET A 52 6.24 -1.86 -14.64
N GLU A 53 6.00 -3.08 -15.13
CA GLU A 53 4.70 -3.54 -15.61
C GLU A 53 3.81 -4.05 -14.47
N ASN A 54 4.40 -4.36 -13.31
CA ASN A 54 3.73 -4.71 -12.08
C ASN A 54 4.34 -3.95 -10.88
N ALA A 55 3.97 -2.68 -10.73
CA ALA A 55 4.61 -1.77 -9.78
C ALA A 55 3.63 -0.94 -8.95
N VAL A 56 4.05 -0.55 -7.74
CA VAL A 56 3.43 0.48 -6.91
C VAL A 56 4.47 1.58 -6.63
N ILE A 57 4.17 2.81 -7.02
CA ILE A 57 5.09 3.95 -6.93
C ILE A 57 4.40 5.13 -6.26
N GLY A 58 5.05 5.82 -5.32
CA GLY A 58 4.48 7.01 -4.68
C GLY A 58 5.13 7.34 -3.34
N SER A 59 4.41 8.00 -2.43
CA SER A 59 4.93 8.27 -1.08
C SER A 59 4.79 7.08 -0.13
N ALA A 60 5.77 6.89 0.75
CA ALA A 60 5.71 5.88 1.81
C ALA A 60 4.54 6.15 2.78
N VAL A 61 4.18 7.42 2.97
CA VAL A 61 3.02 7.84 3.78
C VAL A 61 1.72 7.34 3.19
N SER A 62 1.49 7.56 1.89
CA SER A 62 0.28 7.07 1.23
C SER A 62 0.19 5.55 1.24
N PHE A 63 1.28 4.85 0.98
CA PHE A 63 1.30 3.39 1.07
C PHE A 63 0.91 2.92 2.47
N ALA A 64 1.54 3.48 3.51
CA ALA A 64 1.20 3.15 4.89
C ALA A 64 -0.28 3.43 5.20
N GLN A 65 -0.83 4.53 4.68
CA GLN A 65 -2.25 4.84 4.85
C GLN A 65 -3.17 3.82 4.18
N VAL A 66 -2.82 3.33 2.99
CA VAL A 66 -3.59 2.33 2.24
C VAL A 66 -3.52 0.97 2.92
N VAL A 67 -2.34 0.47 3.27
CA VAL A 67 -2.20 -0.88 3.88
C VAL A 67 -2.81 -0.98 5.27
N THR A 68 -2.89 0.14 5.99
CA THR A 68 -3.58 0.27 7.28
C THR A 68 -5.07 0.64 7.13
N GLN A 69 -5.60 0.66 5.90
CA GLN A 69 -6.98 1.03 5.60
C GLN A 69 -7.42 2.38 6.21
N THR A 70 -6.47 3.31 6.35
CA THR A 70 -6.77 4.64 6.87
C THR A 70 -7.16 5.64 5.80
N ARG A 71 -6.86 5.34 4.53
CA ARG A 71 -7.24 6.14 3.38
C ARG A 71 -7.57 5.23 2.19
N ASN A 72 -8.48 5.66 1.34
CA ASN A 72 -8.74 4.98 0.08
C ASN A 72 -7.56 5.23 -0.88
N VAL A 73 -7.13 4.22 -1.63
CA VAL A 73 -6.02 4.37 -2.59
C VAL A 73 -6.29 5.48 -3.61
N ALA A 74 -7.55 5.69 -4.02
CA ALA A 74 -7.93 6.75 -4.95
C ALA A 74 -7.74 8.17 -4.40
N ASP A 75 -7.57 8.31 -3.08
CA ASP A 75 -7.31 9.59 -2.41
C ASP A 75 -5.80 9.78 -2.10
N THR A 76 -4.93 9.00 -2.73
CA THR A 76 -3.49 9.02 -2.51
C THR A 76 -2.70 9.37 -3.77
N ASP A 77 -1.39 9.58 -3.60
CA ASP A 77 -0.43 9.78 -4.69
C ASP A 77 0.18 8.46 -5.23
N LEU A 78 -0.36 7.31 -4.81
CA LEU A 78 0.11 6.01 -5.29
C LEU A 78 -0.31 5.79 -6.74
N GLN A 79 0.67 5.43 -7.56
CA GLN A 79 0.51 4.96 -8.92
C GLN A 79 0.71 3.46 -8.94
N MET A 80 -0.30 2.72 -9.40
CA MET A 80 -0.21 1.28 -9.62
C MET A 80 -0.14 0.99 -11.11
N THR A 81 0.77 0.12 -11.51
CA THR A 81 0.84 -0.46 -12.86
C THR A 81 0.69 -1.97 -12.73
N GLY A 82 -0.14 -2.58 -13.58
CA GLY A 82 -0.44 -4.01 -13.54
C GLY A 82 -1.60 -4.39 -12.63
N ASP A 83 -2.24 -5.51 -12.92
CA ASP A 83 -3.47 -5.95 -12.23
C ASP A 83 -3.22 -6.37 -10.78
N VAL A 84 -2.05 -6.96 -10.51
CA VAL A 84 -1.68 -7.41 -9.16
C VAL A 84 -1.44 -6.22 -8.24
N ALA A 85 -0.70 -5.20 -8.70
CA ALA A 85 -0.48 -3.96 -7.97
C ALA A 85 -1.79 -3.23 -7.65
N GLN A 86 -2.68 -3.10 -8.66
CA GLN A 86 -3.98 -2.46 -8.49
C GLN A 86 -4.83 -3.19 -7.46
N ARG A 87 -5.02 -4.50 -7.64
CA ARG A 87 -5.80 -5.34 -6.71
C ARG A 87 -5.25 -5.28 -5.30
N TRP A 88 -3.93 -5.34 -5.15
CA TRP A 88 -3.31 -5.27 -3.84
C TRP A 88 -3.64 -3.95 -3.16
N MET A 89 -3.43 -2.80 -3.80
CA MET A 89 -3.68 -1.50 -3.16
C MET A 89 -5.18 -1.23 -2.91
N GLU A 90 -6.07 -1.77 -3.74
CA GLU A 90 -7.52 -1.66 -3.53
C GLU A 90 -8.02 -2.47 -2.34
N THR A 91 -7.32 -3.54 -1.96
CA THR A 91 -7.81 -4.52 -0.98
C THR A 91 -6.83 -4.80 0.16
N ALA A 92 -5.76 -4.00 0.25
CA ALA A 92 -4.72 -4.17 1.25
C ALA A 92 -5.30 -4.11 2.66
N GLN A 93 -4.82 -5.02 3.51
CA GLN A 93 -5.15 -5.05 4.93
C GLN A 93 -3.98 -5.68 5.68
N CYS A 94 -3.34 -4.90 6.54
CA CYS A 94 -2.21 -5.36 7.35
C CYS A 94 -2.62 -5.83 8.77
N PHE A 95 -3.89 -5.66 9.17
CA PHE A 95 -4.39 -6.07 10.48
C PHE A 95 -5.02 -7.46 10.47
N ALA A 96 -4.78 -8.21 11.55
CA ALA A 96 -5.39 -9.52 11.77
C ALA A 96 -6.90 -9.36 12.01
N GLY A 97 -7.72 -10.09 11.25
CA GLY A 97 -9.17 -10.00 11.31
C GLY A 97 -9.83 -10.57 10.06
N GLY A 98 -11.16 -10.54 10.02
CA GLY A 98 -11.92 -10.82 8.80
C GLY A 98 -11.70 -9.74 7.74
N LYS A 99 -12.29 -9.94 6.56
CA LYS A 99 -12.30 -8.97 5.47
C LYS A 99 -12.97 -7.67 5.93
N GLU A 100 -12.19 -6.59 5.98
CA GLU A 100 -12.71 -5.23 6.14
C GLU A 100 -12.57 -4.46 4.82
N PRO A 101 -13.64 -3.79 4.34
CA PRO A 101 -13.54 -2.95 3.15
C PRO A 101 -12.66 -1.73 3.46
N PRO A 102 -11.86 -1.25 2.48
CA PRO A 102 -11.18 0.03 2.64
C PRO A 102 -12.21 1.15 2.87
N PRO A 103 -11.80 2.28 3.49
CA PRO A 103 -12.68 3.41 3.68
C PRO A 103 -13.20 3.90 2.32
N ASN A 104 -14.44 4.38 2.30
CA ASN A 104 -15.00 4.99 1.11
C ASN A 104 -14.13 6.18 0.66
N GLN A 105 -14.04 6.40 -0.64
CA GLN A 105 -13.36 7.56 -1.20
C GLN A 105 -13.90 8.86 -0.57
N GLY A 106 -13.00 9.77 -0.18
CA GLY A 106 -13.35 11.06 0.44
C GLY A 106 -13.86 10.97 1.88
N ALA A 107 -13.90 9.78 2.51
CA ALA A 107 -14.47 9.62 3.85
C ALA A 107 -13.64 10.26 4.98
N ARG A 108 -12.36 10.56 4.75
CA ARG A 108 -11.51 11.22 5.76
C ARG A 108 -10.99 12.56 5.23
N TYR A 109 -11.66 13.62 5.66
CA TYR A 109 -11.24 14.99 5.43
C TYR A 109 -9.85 15.22 6.04
N VAL A 110 -8.94 15.77 5.24
CA VAL A 110 -7.75 16.44 5.75
C VAL A 110 -8.24 17.75 6.35
N GLN A 111 -8.13 17.91 7.67
CA GLN A 111 -8.26 19.24 8.25
C GLN A 111 -7.02 20.01 7.77
N GLN A 112 -7.18 20.80 6.70
CA GLN A 112 -6.16 21.75 6.28
C GLN A 112 -6.10 22.83 7.36
N GLY A 113 -5.02 22.81 8.15
CA GLY A 113 -4.64 23.89 9.05
C GLY A 113 -3.83 24.95 8.33
#